data_AF-A0A937MHN8-F1
#
_entry.id   AF-A0A937MHN8-F1
#
_cell.length_a   1.000
_cell.length_b   1.000
_cell.length_c   1.000
_cell.angle_alpha   90.00
_cell.angle_beta   90.00
_cell.angle_gamma   90.00
#
_symmetry.space_group_name_H-M   'P 1'
#
loop_
_entity.id
_entity.type
_entity.pdbx_description
1 polymer ?
#
loop_
_entity_poly.entity_id
_entity_poly.type
_entity_poly.pdbx_seq_one_letter_code
_entity_poly.pdbx_strand_id
1 'polypeptide(L)'
;MYSKFFAFLLILVLTVAGQPAAAEETLKPFVLAYTAQGDMQAAVAEVKSKLQKGGFTIAGQYSPYPSATIIAVTSDALKSGVAQSDFGGYGAAQRVTVTEVNGSLQVAYTNPRYMAAAYRLADGLSGPAKRLQAALGRDKDYGPEDGMTGPDLRGYHYMFGMEYFDEPSVLNEADSYEAAVAAVEKGLASKTSGVSKVYRIDIPGKKETVFGVAMNGKGTDGGKMQDDAYIMSQIDFKDTRSTGHLPYEILVSGNKAYALYARFRIAINFPDLSMMGSNSFMSIMECPTNIERALTLAAGGKLDSQ
;
A
#
# COMPACT_ATOMS: atom_id res chain seq x y z
N MET A 1 42.40 -77.35 9.02
CA MET A 1 42.20 -77.58 7.57
C MET A 1 41.27 -76.49 7.07
N TYR A 2 41.80 -75.48 6.35
CA TYR A 2 41.10 -74.46 5.53
C TYR A 2 40.02 -73.58 6.25
N SER A 3 39.74 -72.31 5.93
CA SER A 3 40.33 -71.28 5.07
C SER A 3 39.35 -70.09 5.11
N LYS A 4 39.86 -68.88 5.35
CA LYS A 4 39.46 -67.56 4.77
C LYS A 4 37.98 -67.13 4.84
N PHE A 5 37.73 -65.95 5.40
CA PHE A 5 37.67 -64.68 4.66
C PHE A 5 37.31 -63.53 5.62
N PHE A 6 38.23 -62.58 5.77
CA PHE A 6 37.98 -61.29 6.40
C PHE A 6 37.21 -60.42 5.41
N ALA A 7 35.96 -60.06 5.72
CA ALA A 7 35.21 -59.06 4.97
C ALA A 7 35.08 -57.81 5.84
N PHE A 8 35.95 -56.83 5.59
CA PHE A 8 35.81 -55.48 6.16
C PHE A 8 34.69 -54.77 5.39
N LEU A 9 33.52 -54.64 6.01
CA LEU A 9 32.42 -53.84 5.49
C LEU A 9 32.70 -52.37 5.86
N LEU A 10 33.18 -51.59 4.89
CA LEU A 10 33.34 -50.15 5.02
C LEU A 10 31.96 -49.49 4.94
N ILE A 11 31.38 -49.12 6.08
CA ILE A 11 30.13 -48.33 6.13
C ILE A 11 30.49 -46.88 5.79
N LEU A 12 30.19 -46.47 4.57
CA LEU A 12 30.26 -45.08 4.12
C LEU A 12 29.09 -44.32 4.75
N VAL A 13 29.34 -43.61 5.85
CA VAL A 13 28.38 -42.68 6.43
C VAL A 13 28.30 -41.46 5.52
N LEU A 14 27.29 -41.42 4.65
CA LEU A 14 26.90 -40.21 3.92
C LEU A 14 26.32 -39.20 4.91
N THR A 15 27.17 -38.29 5.40
CA THR A 15 26.71 -37.06 6.05
C THR A 15 26.04 -36.20 4.99
N VAL A 16 24.71 -36.26 4.92
CA VAL A 16 23.92 -35.26 4.21
C VAL A 16 24.07 -33.96 4.99
N ALA A 17 25.02 -33.12 4.56
CA ALA A 17 25.09 -31.74 5.00
C ALA A 17 23.81 -31.06 4.51
N GLY A 18 22.81 -30.97 5.38
CA GLY A 18 21.65 -30.11 5.13
C GLY A 18 22.18 -28.70 4.88
N GLN A 19 21.88 -28.16 3.71
CA GLN A 19 22.14 -26.74 3.47
C GLN A 19 21.37 -25.96 4.54
N PRO A 20 21.99 -24.97 5.22
CA PRO A 20 21.24 -24.13 6.13
C PRO A 20 20.10 -23.49 5.33
N ALA A 21 18.86 -23.76 5.73
CA ALA A 21 17.71 -23.05 5.20
C ALA A 21 17.98 -21.56 5.43
N ALA A 22 18.15 -20.79 4.35
CA ALA A 22 18.27 -19.35 4.46
C ALA A 22 17.01 -18.86 5.18
N ALA A 23 17.18 -18.16 6.29
CA ALA A 23 16.05 -17.54 6.97
C ALA A 23 15.33 -16.64 5.96
N GLU A 24 14.03 -16.85 5.82
CA GLU A 24 13.23 -16.11 4.85
C GLU A 24 13.23 -14.62 5.22
N GLU A 25 13.48 -13.75 4.23
CA GLU A 25 13.57 -12.30 4.47
C GLU A 25 12.22 -11.78 4.95
N THR A 26 12.20 -11.16 6.13
CA THR A 26 11.02 -10.44 6.62
C THR A 26 11.00 -9.02 6.08
N LEU A 27 9.81 -8.56 5.70
CA LEU A 27 9.55 -7.26 5.11
C LEU A 27 8.69 -6.42 6.06
N LYS A 28 8.89 -5.10 6.03
CA LYS A 28 8.03 -4.12 6.71
C LYS A 28 7.37 -3.16 5.71
N PRO A 29 6.18 -2.62 6.01
CA PRO A 29 5.37 -1.85 5.06
C PRO A 29 6.03 -0.56 4.59
N PHE A 30 6.90 0.04 5.40
CA PHE A 30 7.48 1.34 5.11
C PHE A 30 8.99 1.36 5.30
N VAL A 31 9.62 2.33 4.63
CA VAL A 31 11.04 2.62 4.73
C VAL A 31 11.22 4.09 5.08
N LEU A 32 11.89 4.38 6.19
CA LEU A 32 12.37 5.72 6.51
C LEU A 32 13.61 5.95 5.65
N ALA A 33 13.57 6.98 4.81
CA ALA A 33 14.69 7.33 3.95
C ALA A 33 15.72 8.14 4.73
N TYR A 34 15.27 9.21 5.39
CA TYR A 34 16.07 10.07 6.25
C TYR A 34 15.16 11.00 7.07
N THR A 35 15.74 11.63 8.10
CA THR A 35 15.15 12.78 8.78
C THR A 35 15.88 14.06 8.37
N ALA A 36 15.16 15.17 8.42
CA ALA A 36 15.68 16.49 8.10
C ALA A 36 15.10 17.54 9.05
N GLN A 37 15.69 18.73 8.98
CA GLN A 37 15.23 19.94 9.65
C GLN A 37 14.93 21.00 8.60
N GLY A 38 14.06 21.95 8.92
CA GLY A 38 13.77 23.10 8.07
C GLY A 38 12.37 23.09 7.46
N ASP A 39 12.23 23.77 6.33
CA ASP A 39 10.93 24.07 5.71
C ASP A 39 10.35 22.87 4.94
N MET A 40 9.07 22.59 5.19
CA MET A 40 8.32 21.51 4.55
C MET A 40 8.26 21.66 3.03
N GLN A 41 8.05 22.86 2.51
CA GLN A 41 7.89 23.08 1.07
C GLN A 41 9.20 22.87 0.33
N ALA A 42 10.31 23.35 0.90
CA ALA A 42 11.66 23.11 0.40
C ALA A 42 11.99 21.60 0.38
N ALA A 43 11.71 20.88 1.47
CA ALA A 43 11.93 19.44 1.55
C ALA A 43 11.09 18.67 0.50
N VAL A 44 9.81 19.03 0.32
CA VAL A 44 8.95 18.45 -0.72
C VAL A 44 9.52 18.70 -2.11
N ALA A 45 9.98 19.92 -2.41
CA ALA A 45 10.58 20.25 -3.70
C ALA A 45 11.86 19.44 -3.98
N GLU A 46 12.72 19.29 -2.97
CA GLU A 46 13.94 18.49 -3.05
C GLU A 46 13.63 17.01 -3.30
N VAL A 47 12.69 16.43 -2.55
CA VAL A 47 12.25 15.03 -2.70
C VAL A 47 11.72 14.78 -4.11
N LYS A 48 10.87 15.66 -4.64
CA LYS A 48 10.38 15.54 -6.03
C LYS A 48 11.51 15.59 -7.04
N SER A 49 12.48 16.50 -6.87
CA SER A 49 13.65 16.58 -7.75
C SER A 49 14.48 15.30 -7.74
N LYS A 50 14.75 14.74 -6.56
CA LYS A 50 15.48 13.46 -6.40
C LYS A 50 14.73 12.31 -7.08
N LEU A 51 13.42 12.21 -6.89
CA LEU A 51 12.58 11.18 -7.51
C LEU A 51 12.58 11.27 -9.03
N GLN A 52 12.44 12.48 -9.59
CA GLN A 52 12.47 12.71 -11.04
C GLN A 52 13.85 12.37 -11.63
N LYS A 53 14.95 12.79 -10.99
CA LYS A 53 16.31 12.40 -11.37
C LYS A 53 16.53 10.88 -11.27
N GLY A 54 15.86 10.24 -10.32
CA GLY A 54 15.82 8.79 -10.16
C GLY A 54 14.98 8.06 -11.22
N GLY A 55 14.31 8.77 -12.14
CA GLY A 55 13.51 8.17 -13.20
C GLY A 55 12.06 7.86 -12.80
N PHE A 56 11.54 8.50 -11.75
CA PHE A 56 10.13 8.45 -11.40
C PHE A 56 9.34 9.64 -12.00
N THR A 57 8.10 9.38 -12.36
CA THR A 57 7.10 10.40 -12.69
C THR A 57 6.27 10.71 -11.44
N ILE A 58 6.07 11.99 -11.15
CA ILE A 58 5.12 12.42 -10.11
C ILE A 58 3.70 12.28 -10.68
N ALA A 59 2.93 11.32 -10.18
CA ALA A 59 1.56 11.07 -10.61
C ALA A 59 0.56 12.03 -9.95
N GLY A 60 0.87 12.48 -8.73
CA GLY A 60 0.07 13.44 -7.98
C GLY A 60 0.69 13.74 -6.62
N GLN A 61 0.13 14.73 -5.92
CA GLN A 61 0.50 15.04 -4.55
C GLN A 61 -0.70 15.63 -3.81
N TYR A 62 -0.78 15.42 -2.50
CA TYR A 62 -1.75 16.11 -1.64
C TYR A 62 -1.30 16.12 -0.17
N SER A 63 -2.00 16.91 0.64
CA SER A 63 -1.77 17.01 2.08
C SER A 63 -3.05 16.60 2.82
N PRO A 64 -3.09 15.41 3.45
CA PRO A 64 -4.26 14.98 4.23
C PRO A 64 -4.45 15.82 5.50
N TYR A 65 -3.37 16.38 6.04
CA TYR A 65 -3.34 17.29 7.18
C TYR A 65 -2.12 18.22 7.10
N PRO A 66 -2.09 19.36 7.82
CA PRO A 66 -1.10 20.42 7.61
C PRO A 66 0.37 19.98 7.72
N SER A 67 0.66 19.03 8.62
CA SER A 67 2.02 18.53 8.87
C SER A 67 2.45 17.40 7.92
N ALA A 68 1.69 17.09 6.87
CA ALA A 68 2.02 16.02 5.94
C ALA A 68 1.82 16.40 4.47
N THR A 69 2.77 15.96 3.64
CA THR A 69 2.62 15.90 2.18
C THR A 69 2.91 14.49 1.70
N ILE A 70 2.00 13.96 0.88
CA ILE A 70 2.17 12.67 0.19
C ILE A 70 2.36 12.94 -1.29
N ILE A 71 3.40 12.34 -1.85
CA ILE A 71 3.77 12.43 -3.26
C ILE A 71 3.61 11.01 -3.83
N ALA A 72 2.62 10.83 -4.71
CA ALA A 72 2.43 9.58 -5.42
C ALA A 72 3.36 9.57 -6.64
N VAL A 73 4.20 8.53 -6.74
CA VAL A 73 5.12 8.36 -7.86
C VAL A 73 4.90 7.06 -8.60
N THR A 74 5.15 7.09 -9.91
CA THR A 74 5.13 5.91 -10.78
C THR A 74 6.34 5.89 -11.70
N SER A 75 6.51 4.80 -12.45
CA SER A 75 7.53 4.68 -13.50
C SER A 75 7.12 3.59 -14.49
N ASP A 76 7.73 3.54 -15.67
CA ASP A 76 7.44 2.49 -16.65
C ASP A 76 7.79 1.09 -16.13
N ALA A 77 8.86 0.97 -15.34
CA ALA A 77 9.22 -0.28 -14.69
C ALA A 77 8.15 -0.72 -13.67
N LEU A 78 7.63 0.22 -12.87
CA LEU A 78 6.57 -0.07 -11.91
C LEU A 78 5.27 -0.48 -12.62
N LYS A 79 4.84 0.28 -13.63
CA LYS A 79 3.67 -0.02 -14.45
C LYS A 79 3.78 -1.38 -15.15
N SER A 80 4.96 -1.73 -15.64
CA SER A 80 5.20 -3.03 -16.31
C SER A 80 5.20 -4.20 -15.32
N GLY A 81 5.71 -4.00 -14.10
CA GLY A 81 5.67 -5.03 -13.05
C GLY A 81 4.24 -5.35 -12.62
N VAL A 82 3.43 -4.32 -12.38
CA VAL A 82 2.04 -4.49 -11.93
C VAL A 82 1.09 -4.98 -13.01
N ALA A 83 1.42 -4.76 -14.29
CA ALA A 83 0.60 -5.22 -15.41
C ALA A 83 0.52 -6.75 -15.52
N GLN A 84 1.42 -7.48 -14.84
CA GLN A 84 1.51 -8.94 -14.86
C GLN A 84 0.56 -9.66 -13.89
N SER A 85 -0.31 -8.92 -13.20
CA SER A 85 -1.20 -9.49 -12.17
C SER A 85 -2.58 -8.89 -12.24
N ASP A 86 -3.58 -9.70 -11.90
CA ASP A 86 -4.94 -9.23 -11.66
C ASP A 86 -4.95 -8.25 -10.50
N PHE A 87 -5.74 -7.17 -10.62
CA PHE A 87 -5.77 -6.07 -9.65
C PHE A 87 -4.41 -5.40 -9.37
N GLY A 88 -3.39 -5.67 -10.20
CA GLY A 88 -2.04 -5.18 -9.97
C GLY A 88 -1.94 -3.65 -9.89
N GLY A 89 -2.87 -2.91 -10.49
CA GLY A 89 -2.94 -1.46 -10.45
C GLY A 89 -2.89 -0.85 -9.05
N TYR A 90 -3.30 -1.56 -7.99
CA TYR A 90 -3.10 -1.11 -6.60
C TYR A 90 -1.62 -0.90 -6.23
N GLY A 91 -0.68 -1.58 -6.90
CA GLY A 91 0.76 -1.39 -6.75
C GLY A 91 1.38 -0.33 -7.67
N ALA A 92 0.60 0.31 -8.54
CA ALA A 92 1.13 1.17 -9.61
C ALA A 92 1.68 2.52 -9.14
N ALA A 93 1.37 2.90 -7.89
CA ALA A 93 1.92 4.07 -7.22
C ALA A 93 2.74 3.66 -6.00
N GLN A 94 3.92 4.25 -5.83
CA GLN A 94 4.60 4.29 -4.55
C GLN A 94 4.27 5.62 -3.86
N ARG A 95 4.05 5.58 -2.55
CA ARG A 95 3.71 6.76 -1.76
C ARG A 95 4.98 7.22 -1.06
N VAL A 96 5.47 8.40 -1.41
CA VAL A 96 6.60 9.05 -0.74
C VAL A 96 6.04 10.17 0.14
N THR A 97 6.47 10.23 1.39
CA THR A 97 5.92 11.18 2.37
C THR A 97 6.97 12.09 2.92
N VAL A 98 6.59 13.35 3.14
CA VAL A 98 7.29 14.29 3.99
C VAL A 98 6.33 14.63 5.13
N THR A 99 6.68 14.25 6.36
CA THR A 99 5.81 14.44 7.53
C THR A 99 6.58 15.10 8.66
N GLU A 100 6.05 16.19 9.19
CA GLU A 100 6.62 16.87 10.35
C GLU A 100 6.18 16.19 11.65
N VAL A 101 7.14 15.84 12.48
CA VAL A 101 6.95 15.22 13.78
C VAL A 101 7.91 15.87 14.77
N ASN A 102 7.37 16.50 15.81
CA ASN A 102 8.15 17.14 16.87
C ASN A 102 9.23 18.11 16.34
N GLY A 103 8.89 18.89 15.31
CA GLY A 103 9.79 19.85 14.67
C GLY A 103 10.82 19.25 13.70
N SER A 104 10.82 17.93 13.48
CA SER A 104 11.68 17.27 12.47
C SER A 104 10.84 16.75 11.31
N LEU A 105 11.35 16.89 10.09
CA LEU A 105 10.76 16.30 8.89
C LEU A 105 11.23 14.86 8.73
N GLN A 106 10.30 13.93 8.57
CA GLN A 106 10.54 12.54 8.22
C GLN A 106 10.24 12.35 6.74
N VAL A 107 11.25 11.91 5.98
CA VAL A 107 11.07 11.48 4.59
C VAL A 107 11.02 9.97 4.54
N ALA A 108 9.89 9.41 4.13
CA ALA A 108 9.66 7.98 4.10
C ALA A 108 8.94 7.55 2.82
N TYR A 109 8.89 6.26 2.54
CA TYR A 109 8.13 5.71 1.42
C TYR A 109 7.59 4.31 1.70
N THR A 110 6.54 3.93 0.98
CA THR A 110 6.03 2.54 0.98
C THR A 110 7.08 1.59 0.42
N ASN A 111 7.30 0.46 1.09
CA ASN A 111 8.27 -0.55 0.67
C ASN A 111 7.73 -1.33 -0.54
N PRO A 112 8.30 -1.19 -1.76
CA PRO A 112 7.72 -1.82 -2.95
C PRO A 112 7.68 -3.35 -2.87
N ARG A 113 8.64 -3.97 -2.18
CA ARG A 113 8.69 -5.44 -2.03
C ARG A 113 7.59 -5.93 -1.10
N TYR A 114 7.34 -5.21 -0.01
CA TYR A 114 6.23 -5.49 0.89
C TYR A 114 4.89 -5.38 0.16
N MET A 115 4.68 -4.26 -0.55
CA MET A 115 3.47 -4.02 -1.34
C MET A 115 3.27 -5.09 -2.41
N ALA A 116 4.35 -5.51 -3.09
CA ALA A 116 4.27 -6.56 -4.10
C ALA A 116 3.79 -7.90 -3.52
N ALA A 117 4.29 -8.29 -2.34
CA ALA A 117 3.83 -9.50 -1.66
C ALA A 117 2.39 -9.36 -1.16
N ALA A 118 2.07 -8.28 -0.44
CA ALA A 118 0.76 -7.99 0.10
C ALA A 118 -0.35 -7.92 -0.97
N TYR A 119 -0.04 -7.37 -2.14
CA TYR A 119 -0.97 -7.26 -3.27
C TYR A 119 -0.80 -8.38 -4.29
N ARG A 120 -0.15 -9.48 -3.86
CA ARG A 120 0.00 -10.73 -4.61
C ARG A 120 0.58 -10.57 -6.04
N LEU A 121 1.36 -9.52 -6.27
CA LEU A 121 1.99 -9.26 -7.57
C LEU A 121 2.93 -10.41 -7.96
N ALA A 122 3.04 -10.65 -9.27
CA ALA A 122 3.99 -11.60 -9.84
C ALA A 122 5.42 -11.04 -9.83
N ASP A 123 5.58 -9.76 -10.18
CA ASP A 123 6.85 -9.05 -10.05
C ASP A 123 7.02 -8.56 -8.60
N GLY A 124 8.12 -8.92 -7.96
CA GLY A 124 8.44 -8.51 -6.59
C GLY A 124 8.85 -7.05 -6.42
N LEU A 125 8.80 -6.24 -7.49
CA LEU A 125 9.14 -4.82 -7.55
C LEU A 125 10.54 -4.48 -7.04
N SER A 126 11.49 -5.42 -7.17
CA SER A 126 12.87 -5.25 -6.71
C SER A 126 13.61 -4.11 -7.44
N GLY A 127 13.33 -3.92 -8.74
CA GLY A 127 13.87 -2.81 -9.53
C GLY A 127 13.40 -1.44 -9.02
N PRO A 128 12.08 -1.19 -8.94
CA PRO A 128 11.53 0.01 -8.30
C PRO A 128 12.06 0.25 -6.87
N ALA A 129 12.20 -0.79 -6.04
CA ALA A 129 12.75 -0.68 -4.70
C ALA A 129 14.21 -0.17 -4.69
N LYS A 130 15.09 -0.76 -5.51
CA LYS A 130 16.49 -0.31 -5.64
C LYS A 130 16.56 1.14 -6.12
N ARG A 131 15.66 1.54 -7.02
CA ARG A 131 15.62 2.91 -7.56
C ARG A 131 15.14 3.94 -6.55
N LEU A 132 14.13 3.62 -5.73
CA LEU A 132 13.72 4.48 -4.60
C LEU A 132 14.85 4.64 -3.59
N GLN A 133 15.50 3.54 -3.20
CA GLN A 133 16.65 3.58 -2.31
C GLN A 133 17.80 4.42 -2.88
N ALA A 134 18.10 4.31 -4.18
CA ALA A 134 19.13 5.14 -4.80
C ALA A 134 18.75 6.63 -4.85
N ALA A 135 17.47 6.96 -5.04
CA ALA A 135 17.00 8.34 -5.13
C ALA A 135 16.91 9.04 -3.77
N LEU A 136 16.44 8.34 -2.74
CA LEU A 136 16.10 8.95 -1.44
C LEU A 136 16.90 8.41 -0.26
N GLY A 137 17.54 7.24 -0.38
CA GLY A 137 18.16 6.55 0.73
C GLY A 137 17.23 5.53 1.40
N ARG A 138 17.75 4.87 2.42
CA ARG A 138 17.09 3.83 3.22
C ARG A 138 17.80 3.75 4.57
N ASP A 139 17.29 4.49 5.55
CA ASP A 139 17.81 4.50 6.91
C ASP A 139 17.34 3.22 7.65
N LYS A 140 16.03 3.00 7.70
CA LYS A 140 15.45 1.79 8.32
C LYS A 140 14.11 1.40 7.74
N ASP A 141 13.82 0.11 7.80
CA ASP A 141 12.48 -0.44 7.57
C ASP A 141 11.66 -0.34 8.86
N TYR A 142 10.38 0.01 8.76
CA TYR A 142 9.50 0.18 9.93
C TYR A 142 8.06 -0.24 9.69
N GLY A 143 7.36 -0.52 10.79
CA GLY A 143 6.05 -1.18 10.86
C GLY A 143 6.02 -2.11 12.08
N PRO A 144 5.55 -3.37 11.95
CA PRO A 144 5.59 -4.35 13.05
C PRO A 144 7.03 -4.64 13.47
N GLU A 145 7.20 -5.15 14.69
CA GLU A 145 8.52 -5.44 15.28
C GLU A 145 9.31 -6.46 14.45
N ASP A 146 8.71 -7.61 14.13
CA ASP A 146 9.40 -8.72 13.45
C ASP A 146 9.34 -8.65 11.91
N GLY A 147 8.45 -7.81 11.35
CA GLY A 147 8.12 -7.88 9.92
C GLY A 147 7.31 -9.12 9.57
N MET A 148 7.15 -9.39 8.28
CA MET A 148 6.42 -10.56 7.76
C MET A 148 7.12 -11.14 6.55
N THR A 149 7.08 -12.46 6.36
CA THR A 149 7.67 -13.10 5.17
C THR A 149 6.81 -12.82 3.92
N GLY A 150 7.39 -13.02 2.73
CA GLY A 150 6.64 -12.90 1.49
C GLY A 150 5.38 -13.79 1.45
N PRO A 151 5.46 -15.10 1.79
CA PRO A 151 4.31 -15.98 1.88
C PRO A 151 3.24 -15.50 2.88
N ASP A 152 3.64 -15.05 4.08
CA ASP A 152 2.69 -14.55 5.09
C ASP A 152 1.93 -13.32 4.56
N LEU A 153 2.61 -12.44 3.82
CA LEU A 153 1.98 -11.27 3.20
C LEU A 153 1.03 -11.65 2.07
N ARG A 154 1.39 -12.62 1.23
CA ARG A 154 0.51 -13.09 0.14
C ARG A 154 -0.75 -13.76 0.69
N GLY A 155 -0.62 -14.50 1.78
CA GLY A 155 -1.71 -15.17 2.49
C GLY A 155 -2.36 -14.31 3.58
N TYR A 156 -2.04 -13.01 3.64
CA TYR A 156 -2.43 -12.17 4.77
C TYR A 156 -3.94 -12.16 4.98
N HIS A 157 -4.34 -12.48 6.21
CA HIS A 157 -5.68 -12.35 6.71
C HIS A 157 -5.61 -11.85 8.14
N TYR A 158 -6.15 -10.67 8.41
CA TYR A 158 -5.99 -10.09 9.74
C TYR A 158 -6.74 -10.90 10.80
N MET A 159 -8.02 -11.19 10.56
CA MET A 159 -8.85 -11.98 11.46
C MET A 159 -9.99 -12.68 10.70
N PHE A 160 -10.49 -13.77 11.29
CA PHE A 160 -11.67 -14.47 10.78
C PHE A 160 -12.85 -13.52 10.52
N GLY A 161 -13.43 -13.60 9.33
CA GLY A 161 -14.56 -12.75 8.91
C GLY A 161 -14.18 -11.38 8.33
N MET A 162 -12.88 -11.06 8.21
CA MET A 162 -12.41 -9.89 7.45
C MET A 162 -12.02 -10.25 6.02
N GLU A 163 -11.85 -9.22 5.19
CA GLU A 163 -11.64 -9.34 3.76
C GLU A 163 -10.17 -9.64 3.41
N TYR A 164 -9.96 -10.45 2.38
CA TYR A 164 -8.65 -10.68 1.76
C TYR A 164 -8.34 -9.65 0.66
N PHE A 165 -7.11 -9.66 0.15
CA PHE A 165 -6.73 -8.84 -1.01
C PHE A 165 -7.61 -9.09 -2.24
N ASP A 166 -8.01 -10.34 -2.46
CA ASP A 166 -8.85 -10.79 -3.58
C ASP A 166 -10.36 -10.67 -3.31
N GLU A 167 -10.74 -9.99 -2.23
CA GLU A 167 -12.13 -9.66 -1.90
C GLU A 167 -12.37 -8.13 -1.85
N PRO A 168 -12.05 -7.37 -2.93
CA PRO A 168 -12.32 -5.94 -2.94
C PRO A 168 -13.82 -5.64 -3.00
N SER A 169 -14.23 -4.51 -2.44
CA SER A 169 -15.58 -3.97 -2.61
C SER A 169 -15.80 -3.60 -4.09
N VAL A 170 -16.92 -4.06 -4.66
CA VAL A 170 -17.40 -3.56 -5.94
C VAL A 170 -18.13 -2.25 -5.70
N LEU A 171 -17.59 -1.16 -6.22
CA LEU A 171 -18.12 0.19 -6.02
C LEU A 171 -19.14 0.57 -7.08
N ASN A 172 -18.92 0.13 -8.32
CA ASN A 172 -19.80 0.43 -9.45
C ASN A 172 -19.56 -0.60 -10.57
N GLU A 173 -20.58 -0.84 -11.37
CA GLU A 173 -20.51 -1.59 -12.62
C GLU A 173 -21.14 -0.75 -13.74
N ALA A 174 -20.40 -0.54 -14.82
CA ALA A 174 -20.83 0.24 -15.98
C ALA A 174 -20.91 -0.61 -17.25
N ASP A 175 -21.39 -0.03 -18.34
CA ASP A 175 -21.53 -0.72 -19.63
C ASP A 175 -20.17 -1.04 -20.28
N SER A 176 -19.12 -0.27 -19.95
CA SER A 176 -17.78 -0.47 -20.49
C SER A 176 -16.71 0.06 -19.54
N TYR A 177 -15.45 -0.27 -19.83
CA TYR A 177 -14.29 0.28 -19.13
C TYR A 177 -14.24 1.80 -19.21
N GLU A 178 -14.48 2.36 -20.39
CA GLU A 178 -14.46 3.80 -20.64
C GLU A 178 -15.60 4.49 -19.86
N ALA A 179 -16.77 3.85 -19.78
CA ALA A 179 -17.89 4.33 -18.97
C ALA A 179 -17.58 4.28 -17.46
N ALA A 180 -16.95 3.22 -16.97
CA ALA A 180 -16.54 3.10 -15.57
C ALA A 180 -15.49 4.17 -15.20
N VAL A 181 -14.46 4.35 -16.03
CA VAL A 181 -13.46 5.42 -15.88
C VAL A 181 -14.13 6.80 -15.87
N ALA A 182 -15.05 7.06 -16.79
CA ALA A 182 -15.76 8.34 -16.87
C ALA A 182 -16.64 8.61 -15.64
N ALA A 183 -17.30 7.57 -15.10
CA ALA A 183 -18.10 7.67 -13.89
C ALA A 183 -17.25 8.07 -12.67
N VAL A 184 -16.10 7.40 -12.48
CA VAL A 184 -15.13 7.74 -11.41
C VAL A 184 -14.59 9.16 -11.60
N GLU A 185 -14.10 9.51 -12.78
CA GLU A 185 -13.58 10.87 -13.06
C GLU A 185 -14.62 11.96 -12.78
N LYS A 186 -15.89 11.73 -13.15
CA LYS A 186 -16.98 12.65 -12.88
C LYS A 186 -17.21 12.84 -11.38
N GLY A 187 -17.33 11.75 -10.61
CA GLY A 187 -17.57 11.85 -9.18
C GLY A 187 -16.42 12.51 -8.42
N LEU A 188 -15.18 12.18 -8.78
CA LEU A 188 -13.98 12.80 -8.19
C LEU A 188 -13.86 14.29 -8.54
N ALA A 189 -14.21 14.70 -9.75
CA ALA A 189 -14.23 16.11 -10.16
C ALA A 189 -15.32 16.90 -9.43
N SER A 190 -16.49 16.29 -9.20
CA SER A 190 -17.59 16.87 -8.42
C SER A 190 -17.37 16.84 -6.91
N LYS A 191 -16.29 16.19 -6.44
CA LYS A 191 -16.02 15.96 -5.01
C LYS A 191 -17.18 15.26 -4.31
N THR A 192 -17.83 14.33 -5.01
CA THR A 192 -18.97 13.57 -4.46
C THR A 192 -18.57 12.93 -3.14
N SER A 193 -19.39 13.12 -2.11
CA SER A 193 -19.12 12.64 -0.75
C SER A 193 -17.75 13.05 -0.21
N GLY A 194 -17.23 14.21 -0.63
CA GLY A 194 -15.93 14.73 -0.17
C GLY A 194 -14.71 13.97 -0.69
N VAL A 195 -14.89 13.10 -1.68
CA VAL A 195 -13.80 12.31 -2.30
C VAL A 195 -13.28 13.06 -3.53
N SER A 196 -11.97 13.29 -3.60
CA SER A 196 -11.36 14.03 -4.73
C SER A 196 -10.11 13.35 -5.28
N LYS A 197 -9.82 13.58 -6.56
CA LYS A 197 -8.68 12.96 -7.25
C LYS A 197 -7.34 13.51 -6.75
N VAL A 198 -6.44 12.62 -6.36
CA VAL A 198 -5.01 12.92 -6.11
C VAL A 198 -4.18 12.58 -7.33
N TYR A 199 -4.36 11.39 -7.87
CA TYR A 199 -3.64 10.92 -9.06
C TYR A 199 -4.50 9.97 -9.89
N ARG A 200 -4.05 9.74 -11.13
CA ARG A 200 -4.53 8.68 -12.02
C ARG A 200 -3.33 7.99 -12.65
N ILE A 201 -3.34 6.66 -12.70
CA ILE A 201 -2.33 5.87 -13.42
C ILE A 201 -3.05 4.80 -14.24
N ASP A 202 -2.89 4.87 -15.56
CA ASP A 202 -3.38 3.84 -16.49
C ASP A 202 -2.33 2.72 -16.61
N ILE A 203 -2.78 1.46 -16.56
CA ILE A 203 -1.90 0.29 -16.59
C ILE A 203 -1.73 -0.19 -18.04
N PRO A 204 -0.50 -0.23 -18.57
CA PRO A 204 -0.27 -0.59 -19.97
C PRO A 204 -0.66 -2.04 -20.24
N GLY A 205 -1.24 -2.30 -21.41
CA GLY A 205 -1.56 -3.65 -21.87
C GLY A 205 -2.83 -4.27 -21.29
N LYS A 206 -3.57 -3.57 -20.41
CA LYS A 206 -4.86 -4.03 -19.91
C LYS A 206 -5.85 -2.88 -19.67
N LYS A 207 -7.14 -3.22 -19.60
CA LYS A 207 -8.22 -2.27 -19.25
C LYS A 207 -8.26 -2.06 -17.74
N GLU A 208 -7.25 -1.38 -17.23
CA GLU A 208 -7.13 -1.09 -15.81
C GLU A 208 -6.54 0.31 -15.55
N THR A 209 -7.19 1.07 -14.67
CA THR A 209 -6.76 2.40 -14.21
C THR A 209 -6.94 2.50 -12.71
N VAL A 210 -5.90 2.96 -12.00
CA VAL A 210 -5.99 3.27 -10.57
C VAL A 210 -6.07 4.78 -10.34
N PHE A 211 -6.92 5.16 -9.40
CA PHE A 211 -7.09 6.52 -8.91
C PHE A 211 -6.76 6.57 -7.42
N GLY A 212 -5.76 7.36 -7.04
CA GLY A 212 -5.59 7.74 -5.65
C GLY A 212 -6.54 8.87 -5.30
N VAL A 213 -7.20 8.76 -4.15
CA VAL A 213 -8.25 9.70 -3.75
C VAL A 213 -8.01 10.25 -2.35
N ALA A 214 -8.24 11.56 -2.19
CA ALA A 214 -8.24 12.22 -0.90
C ALA A 214 -9.65 12.20 -0.33
N MET A 215 -9.76 11.83 0.94
CA MET A 215 -11.05 11.72 1.63
C MET A 215 -11.23 12.86 2.62
N ASN A 216 -12.19 13.74 2.35
CA ASN A 216 -12.59 14.81 3.26
C ASN A 216 -13.99 14.55 3.78
N GLY A 217 -14.11 14.32 5.09
CA GLY A 217 -15.38 13.98 5.72
C GLY A 217 -16.28 15.19 6.02
N LYS A 218 -15.75 16.41 5.96
CA LYS A 218 -16.44 17.61 6.42
C LYS A 218 -17.69 17.89 5.59
N GLY A 219 -18.85 17.91 6.25
CA GLY A 219 -20.14 18.21 5.60
C GLY A 219 -20.74 17.05 4.80
N THR A 220 -20.20 15.84 4.96
CA THR A 220 -20.72 14.60 4.37
C THR A 220 -21.47 13.78 5.42
N ASP A 221 -22.31 12.84 4.99
CA ASP A 221 -23.02 11.93 5.88
C ASP A 221 -22.08 11.07 6.74
N GLY A 222 -20.95 10.64 6.18
CA GLY A 222 -19.94 9.85 6.89
C GLY A 222 -19.12 10.68 7.89
N GLY A 223 -19.16 12.01 7.79
CA GLY A 223 -18.46 12.93 8.69
C GLY A 223 -17.00 12.53 8.90
N LYS A 224 -16.52 12.60 10.15
CA LYS A 224 -15.15 12.22 10.50
C LYS A 224 -14.81 10.75 10.17
N MET A 225 -15.79 9.84 10.07
CA MET A 225 -15.52 8.41 9.90
C MET A 225 -14.93 8.07 8.52
N GLN A 226 -15.05 8.95 7.54
CA GLN A 226 -14.38 8.81 6.24
C GLN A 226 -13.21 9.77 6.06
N ASP A 227 -12.85 10.56 7.07
CA ASP A 227 -11.89 11.66 6.92
C ASP A 227 -10.45 11.18 7.10
N ASP A 228 -9.59 11.47 6.12
CA ASP A 228 -8.18 11.07 6.13
C ASP A 228 -7.46 11.52 7.41
N ALA A 229 -7.67 12.78 7.84
CA ALA A 229 -7.00 13.33 9.02
C ALA A 229 -7.50 12.70 10.31
N TYR A 230 -8.81 12.46 10.43
CA TYR A 230 -9.36 11.75 11.59
C TYR A 230 -8.79 10.34 11.69
N ILE A 231 -8.88 9.54 10.62
CA ILE A 231 -8.41 8.14 10.63
C ILE A 231 -6.93 8.07 11.00
N MET A 232 -6.10 8.89 10.37
CA MET A 232 -4.65 8.91 10.65
C MET A 232 -4.34 9.33 12.08
N SER A 233 -5.13 10.23 12.69
CA SER A 233 -4.98 10.57 14.11
C SER A 233 -5.25 9.41 15.06
N GLN A 234 -6.02 8.40 14.62
CA GLN A 234 -6.34 7.21 15.41
C GLN A 234 -5.33 6.08 15.21
N ILE A 235 -4.79 5.90 14.01
CA ILE A 235 -3.96 4.71 13.70
C ILE A 235 -2.46 4.98 13.58
N ASP A 236 -2.05 6.20 13.24
CA ASP A 236 -0.65 6.55 13.00
C ASP A 236 -0.08 7.39 14.13
N PHE A 237 0.05 6.78 15.32
CA PHE A 237 0.41 7.46 16.56
C PHE A 237 1.88 7.28 16.99
N LYS A 238 2.64 6.39 16.33
CA LYS A 238 4.06 6.12 16.64
C LYS A 238 5.01 7.27 16.23
N ASP A 239 6.23 7.25 16.77
CA ASP A 239 7.24 8.29 16.50
C ASP A 239 7.62 8.39 15.02
N THR A 240 7.76 7.26 14.34
CA THR A 240 7.97 7.22 12.88
C THR A 240 6.62 7.09 12.20
N ARG A 241 6.21 8.11 11.45
CA ARG A 241 4.85 8.20 10.86
C ARG A 241 4.73 7.31 9.64
N SER A 242 3.61 6.62 9.56
CA SER A 242 3.21 5.73 8.46
C SER A 242 2.26 6.44 7.50
N THR A 243 2.45 7.75 7.31
CA THR A 243 1.63 8.62 6.45
C THR A 243 1.41 8.05 5.04
N GLY A 244 2.35 7.26 4.52
CA GLY A 244 2.26 6.58 3.23
C GLY A 244 1.18 5.50 3.16
N HIS A 245 0.44 5.25 4.26
CA HIS A 245 -0.79 4.47 4.23
C HIS A 245 -1.83 5.09 3.30
N LEU A 246 -1.86 6.42 3.23
CA LEU A 246 -2.72 7.19 2.34
C LEU A 246 -2.04 7.48 0.99
N PRO A 247 -2.79 7.80 -0.08
CA PRO A 247 -4.25 7.83 -0.16
C PRO A 247 -4.90 6.44 -0.25
N TYR A 248 -6.23 6.38 -0.10
CA TYR A 248 -7.04 5.25 -0.56
C TYR A 248 -7.11 5.23 -2.09
N GLU A 249 -7.53 4.09 -2.65
CA GLU A 249 -7.54 3.86 -4.09
C GLU A 249 -8.89 3.35 -4.62
N ILE A 250 -9.32 3.90 -5.75
CA ILE A 250 -10.34 3.30 -6.63
C ILE A 250 -9.62 2.70 -7.83
N LEU A 251 -9.84 1.41 -8.09
CA LEU A 251 -9.34 0.71 -9.26
C LEU A 251 -10.49 0.43 -10.22
N VAL A 252 -10.40 0.92 -11.45
CA VAL A 252 -11.26 0.44 -12.53
C VAL A 252 -10.55 -0.72 -13.21
N SER A 253 -11.16 -1.90 -13.26
CA SER A 253 -10.65 -3.06 -13.98
C SER A 253 -11.79 -3.71 -14.76
N GLY A 254 -11.64 -3.81 -16.09
CA GLY A 254 -12.75 -4.14 -16.97
C GLY A 254 -13.84 -3.06 -16.92
N ASN A 255 -15.11 -3.43 -16.72
CA ASN A 255 -16.22 -2.49 -16.62
C ASN A 255 -16.62 -2.13 -15.17
N LYS A 256 -15.80 -2.53 -14.19
CA LYS A 256 -16.10 -2.39 -12.76
C LYS A 256 -15.10 -1.49 -12.06
N ALA A 257 -15.59 -0.70 -11.11
CA ALA A 257 -14.78 0.04 -10.16
C ALA A 257 -14.74 -0.70 -8.82
N TYR A 258 -13.56 -0.74 -8.21
CA TYR A 258 -13.28 -1.48 -6.99
C TYR A 258 -12.51 -0.62 -5.99
N ALA A 259 -12.64 -0.93 -4.71
CA ALA A 259 -11.68 -0.50 -3.69
C ALA A 259 -11.31 -1.71 -2.82
N LEU A 260 -10.04 -1.78 -2.41
CA LEU A 260 -9.66 -2.69 -1.35
C LEU A 260 -10.43 -2.31 -0.08
N TYR A 261 -11.00 -3.31 0.60
CA TYR A 261 -11.73 -3.06 1.83
C TYR A 261 -10.83 -2.34 2.84
N ALA A 262 -11.32 -1.28 3.46
CA ALA A 262 -10.47 -0.45 4.32
C ALA A 262 -9.93 -1.21 5.54
N ARG A 263 -10.65 -2.24 6.04
CA ARG A 263 -10.13 -3.15 7.08
C ARG A 263 -8.84 -3.83 6.63
N PHE A 264 -8.85 -4.47 5.45
CA PHE A 264 -7.65 -5.04 4.85
C PHE A 264 -6.56 -3.98 4.65
N ARG A 265 -6.89 -2.83 4.03
CA ARG A 265 -5.91 -1.78 3.72
C ARG A 265 -5.23 -1.17 4.94
N ILE A 266 -5.94 -1.05 6.05
CA ILE A 266 -5.40 -0.57 7.32
C ILE A 266 -4.57 -1.68 7.96
N ALA A 267 -5.11 -2.89 8.07
CA ALA A 267 -4.43 -4.01 8.73
C ALA A 267 -3.11 -4.38 8.05
N ILE A 268 -3.06 -4.41 6.72
CA ILE A 268 -1.81 -4.74 6.02
C ILE A 268 -0.73 -3.65 6.16
N ASN A 269 -1.10 -2.40 6.46
CA ASN A 269 -0.11 -1.33 6.69
C ASN A 269 0.22 -1.14 8.17
N PHE A 270 -0.68 -1.55 9.06
CA PHE A 270 -0.52 -1.51 10.51
C PHE A 270 -0.83 -2.89 11.12
N PRO A 271 -0.07 -3.94 10.76
CA PRO A 271 -0.37 -5.30 11.21
C PRO A 271 -0.23 -5.47 12.73
N ASP A 272 0.46 -4.54 13.39
CA ASP A 272 0.61 -4.48 14.85
C ASP A 272 -0.34 -3.48 15.52
N LEU A 273 -1.34 -2.97 14.80
CA LEU A 273 -2.40 -2.17 15.40
C LEU A 273 -3.24 -3.07 16.32
N SER A 274 -3.37 -2.63 17.58
CA SER A 274 -4.19 -3.34 18.56
C SER A 274 -5.67 -3.37 18.14
N MET A 275 -6.36 -4.43 18.52
CA MET A 275 -7.82 -4.53 18.38
C MET A 275 -8.59 -3.64 19.36
N MET A 276 -8.03 -3.42 20.55
CA MET A 276 -8.69 -2.68 21.64
C MET A 276 -7.77 -1.63 22.27
N GLY A 277 -8.37 -0.67 22.95
CA GLY A 277 -7.67 0.43 23.63
C GLY A 277 -7.62 1.71 22.81
N SER A 278 -6.91 2.72 23.32
CA SER A 278 -6.66 3.96 22.59
C SER A 278 -5.82 3.66 21.34
N ASN A 279 -6.17 4.30 20.23
CA ASN A 279 -5.47 4.13 18.94
C ASN A 279 -5.49 2.68 18.42
N SER A 280 -6.70 2.14 18.22
CA SER A 280 -6.94 0.73 17.89
C SER A 280 -7.95 0.58 16.74
N PHE A 281 -8.10 -0.63 16.20
CA PHE A 281 -9.18 -0.92 15.25
C PHE A 281 -10.58 -0.56 15.77
N MET A 282 -10.83 -0.70 17.08
CA MET A 282 -12.10 -0.31 17.68
C MET A 282 -12.36 1.20 17.56
N SER A 283 -11.32 2.03 17.65
CA SER A 283 -11.47 3.50 17.52
C SER A 283 -11.90 3.96 16.12
N ILE A 284 -11.74 3.09 15.13
CA ILE A 284 -12.09 3.33 13.72
C ILE A 284 -13.11 2.32 13.19
N MET A 285 -13.86 1.62 14.06
CA MET A 285 -14.71 0.49 13.64
C MET A 285 -15.78 0.85 12.60
N GLU A 286 -16.27 2.09 12.63
CA GLU A 286 -17.24 2.60 11.66
C GLU A 286 -16.58 3.15 10.38
N CYS A 287 -15.26 3.40 10.41
CA CYS A 287 -14.55 4.03 9.29
C CYS A 287 -14.60 3.18 8.02
N PRO A 288 -14.35 1.85 8.04
CA PRO A 288 -14.35 1.07 6.82
C PRO A 288 -15.64 1.14 6.01
N THR A 289 -16.79 1.03 6.67
CA THR A 289 -18.09 1.12 6.00
C THR A 289 -18.37 2.53 5.49
N ASN A 290 -17.95 3.58 6.19
CA ASN A 290 -18.12 4.96 5.72
C ASN A 290 -17.20 5.29 4.54
N ILE A 291 -15.96 4.80 4.55
CA ILE A 291 -15.03 4.90 3.42
C ILE A 291 -15.62 4.19 2.20
N GLU A 292 -16.07 2.94 2.36
CA GLU A 292 -16.70 2.17 1.27
C GLU A 292 -17.89 2.93 0.67
N ARG A 293 -18.82 3.44 1.51
CA ARG A 293 -19.97 4.22 1.04
C ARG A 293 -19.56 5.47 0.26
N ALA A 294 -18.57 6.21 0.77
CA ALA A 294 -18.08 7.41 0.12
C ALA A 294 -17.43 7.11 -1.24
N LEU A 295 -16.61 6.04 -1.31
CA LEU A 295 -15.99 5.57 -2.55
C LEU A 295 -17.01 5.05 -3.56
N THR A 296 -18.05 4.33 -3.11
CA THR A 296 -19.16 3.86 -3.95
C THR A 296 -19.86 5.03 -4.62
N LEU A 297 -20.24 6.06 -3.84
CA LEU A 297 -20.88 7.26 -4.38
C LEU A 297 -19.94 8.04 -5.33
N ALA A 298 -18.66 8.16 -4.98
CA ALA A 298 -17.66 8.82 -5.82
C ALA A 298 -17.37 8.06 -7.13
N ALA A 299 -17.52 6.74 -7.14
CA ALA A 299 -17.39 5.91 -8.34
C ALA A 299 -18.64 5.91 -9.23
N GLY A 300 -19.70 6.64 -8.84
CA GLY A 300 -20.99 6.68 -9.53
C GLY A 300 -21.92 5.50 -9.21
N GLY A 301 -21.56 4.69 -8.23
CA GLY A 301 -22.40 3.62 -7.71
C GLY A 301 -23.54 4.14 -6.83
N LYS A 302 -24.41 3.22 -6.42
CA LYS A 302 -25.52 3.48 -5.51
C LYS A 302 -25.31 2.68 -4.24
N LEU A 303 -25.73 3.25 -3.12
CA LEU A 303 -25.79 2.50 -1.87
C LEU A 303 -27.07 1.68 -1.90
N ASP A 304 -26.97 0.39 -1.59
CA ASP A 304 -28.15 -0.43 -1.40
C ASP A 304 -29.01 0.18 -0.29
N SER A 305 -30.32 0.24 -0.50
CA SER A 305 -31.26 0.60 0.54
C SER A 305 -31.16 -0.44 1.64
N GLN A 306 -30.64 -0.04 2.82
CA GLN A 306 -30.74 -0.84 4.03
C GLN A 306 -32.19 -0.97 4.49
#